data_AF-A0A820P5D4-F1
#
_entry.id   AF-A0A820P5D4-F1
#
_cell.length_a   1.000
_cell.length_b   1.000
_cell.length_c   1.000
_cell.angle_alpha   90.00
_cell.angle_beta   90.00
_cell.angle_gamma   90.00
#
_symmetry.space_group_name_H-M   'P 1'
#
loop_
_entity.id
_entity.type
_entity.pdbx_description
1 polymer ?
#
loop_
_entity_poly.entity_id
_entity_poly.type
_entity_poly.pdbx_seq_one_letter_code
_entity_poly.pdbx_strand_id
1 'polypeptide(L)'
;FNLGQKTITDDNVNVESKQNDKLKRIAELERNAQMQQNLLLTLDWNLPDLALSEIFQRYDGVKYSIHAKLFEKAILEENLESFVDLFLDREFVLHRYLNSENFIYLFNQAKDKDFFTITSI
;
A
#
# COMPACT_ATOMS: atom_id res chain seq x y z
N PHE A 1 -56.08 26.92 8.43
CA PHE A 1 -55.49 25.57 8.46
C PHE A 1 -54.41 25.50 7.40
N ASN A 2 -53.13 25.58 7.80
CA ASN A 2 -52.01 25.20 6.94
C ASN A 2 -50.95 24.59 7.85
N LEU A 3 -51.08 23.27 8.05
CA LEU A 3 -50.14 22.43 8.78
C LEU A 3 -49.44 21.56 7.74
N GLY A 4 -48.11 21.52 7.81
CA GLY A 4 -47.34 20.37 7.34
C GLY A 4 -46.80 20.42 5.91
N GLN A 5 -45.87 21.35 5.63
CA GLN A 5 -44.81 21.09 4.63
C GLN A 5 -43.45 21.45 5.23
N LYS A 6 -42.95 20.56 6.08
CA LYS A 6 -41.55 20.50 6.51
C LYS A 6 -41.29 19.03 6.81
N THR A 7 -40.10 18.52 6.47
CA THR A 7 -39.57 17.16 6.76
C THR A 7 -39.71 16.05 5.70
N ILE A 8 -39.51 16.32 4.40
CA ILE A 8 -39.23 15.22 3.42
C ILE A 8 -37.89 15.42 2.69
N THR A 9 -37.34 16.63 2.68
CA THR A 9 -36.13 16.95 1.92
C THR A 9 -34.81 16.60 2.63
N ASP A 10 -34.76 16.62 3.96
CA ASP A 10 -33.49 16.50 4.70
C ASP A 10 -32.99 15.05 4.85
N ASP A 11 -33.89 14.07 4.89
CA ASP A 11 -33.52 12.65 5.04
C ASP A 11 -33.00 12.04 3.72
N ASN A 12 -33.54 12.45 2.57
CA ASN A 12 -33.07 11.97 1.26
C ASN A 12 -31.67 12.50 0.91
N VAL A 13 -31.37 13.76 1.23
CA VAL A 13 -30.04 14.36 0.99
C VAL A 13 -28.95 13.68 1.85
N ASN A 14 -29.29 13.22 3.05
CA ASN A 14 -28.37 12.52 3.95
C ASN A 14 -28.12 11.05 3.51
N VAL A 15 -29.07 10.42 2.84
CA VAL A 15 -28.90 9.07 2.27
C VAL A 15 -28.06 9.14 0.99
N GLU A 16 -28.32 10.13 0.12
CA GLU A 16 -27.54 10.34 -1.10
C GLU A 16 -26.09 10.76 -0.83
N SER A 17 -25.84 11.60 0.19
CA SER A 17 -24.48 11.96 0.60
C SER A 17 -23.69 10.75 1.11
N LYS A 18 -24.31 9.91 1.97
CA LYS A 18 -23.70 8.65 2.44
C LYS A 18 -23.44 7.66 1.32
N GLN A 19 -24.36 7.56 0.35
CA GLN A 19 -24.20 6.68 -0.81
C GLN A 19 -23.06 7.16 -1.72
N ASN A 20 -22.97 8.46 -1.96
CA ASN A 20 -21.89 9.07 -2.76
C ASN A 20 -20.52 8.92 -2.09
N ASP A 21 -20.45 9.07 -0.77
CA ASP A 21 -19.21 8.82 -0.02
C ASP A 21 -18.80 7.35 -0.06
N LYS A 22 -19.76 6.43 -0.01
CA LYS A 22 -19.49 4.99 -0.16
C LYS A 22 -18.96 4.66 -1.56
N LEU A 23 -19.55 5.22 -2.60
CA LEU A 23 -19.09 5.03 -3.99
C LEU A 23 -17.68 5.57 -4.21
N LYS A 24 -17.35 6.73 -3.64
CA LYS A 24 -15.99 7.29 -3.69
C LYS A 24 -14.97 6.37 -3.03
N ARG A 25 -15.29 5.80 -1.86
CA ARG A 25 -14.41 4.84 -1.17
C ARG A 25 -14.19 3.57 -1.97
N ILE A 26 -15.21 3.03 -2.63
CA ILE A 26 -15.07 1.84 -3.48
C ILE A 26 -14.12 2.12 -4.64
N ALA A 27 -14.29 3.24 -5.34
CA ALA A 27 -13.41 3.62 -6.43
C ALA A 27 -11.95 3.84 -5.98
N GLU A 28 -11.74 4.38 -4.78
CA GLU A 28 -10.41 4.52 -4.17
C GLU A 28 -9.79 3.16 -3.86
N LEU A 29 -10.56 2.21 -3.30
CA LEU A 29 -10.10 0.86 -3.03
C LEU A 29 -9.74 0.10 -4.31
N GLU A 30 -10.54 0.19 -5.36
CA GLU A 30 -10.27 -0.44 -6.66
C GLU A 30 -9.01 0.12 -7.30
N ARG A 31 -8.85 1.45 -7.27
CA ARG A 31 -7.63 2.12 -7.76
C ARG A 31 -6.39 1.65 -6.99
N ASN A 32 -6.49 1.58 -5.67
CA ASN A 32 -5.39 1.10 -4.83
C ASN A 32 -5.07 -0.36 -5.12
N ALA A 33 -6.08 -1.22 -5.31
CA ALA A 33 -5.87 -2.63 -5.65
C ALA A 33 -5.15 -2.78 -7.00
N GLN A 34 -5.54 -2.00 -8.02
CA GLN A 34 -4.84 -1.98 -9.31
C GLN A 34 -3.39 -1.52 -9.18
N MET A 35 -3.14 -0.48 -8.38
CA MET A 35 -1.77 -0.02 -8.09
C MET A 35 -0.94 -1.14 -7.45
N GLN A 36 -1.47 -1.83 -6.44
CA GLN A 36 -0.75 -2.93 -5.77
C GLN A 36 -0.46 -4.09 -6.74
N GLN A 37 -1.40 -4.43 -7.64
CA GLN A 37 -1.19 -5.46 -8.65
C GLN A 37 -0.11 -5.08 -9.66
N ASN A 38 -0.12 -3.83 -10.13
CA ASN A 38 0.92 -3.34 -11.03
C ASN A 38 2.29 -3.34 -10.34
N LEU A 39 2.36 -2.95 -9.06
CA LEU A 39 3.60 -3.00 -8.28
C LEU A 39 4.12 -4.42 -8.14
N LEU A 40 3.24 -5.38 -7.85
CA LEU A 40 3.61 -6.79 -7.76
C LEU A 40 4.23 -7.28 -9.08
N LEU A 41 3.61 -6.97 -10.22
CA LEU A 41 4.12 -7.35 -11.54
C LEU A 41 5.49 -6.72 -11.82
N THR A 42 5.68 -5.43 -11.51
CA THR A 42 6.98 -4.77 -11.71
C THR A 42 8.07 -5.36 -10.82
N LEU A 43 7.69 -5.82 -9.63
CA LEU A 43 8.61 -6.43 -8.67
C LEU A 43 8.97 -7.86 -9.10
N ASP A 44 8.01 -8.65 -9.59
CA ASP A 44 8.27 -9.97 -10.18
C ASP A 44 9.20 -9.91 -11.41
N TRP A 45 9.19 -8.78 -12.14
CA TRP A 45 10.06 -8.56 -13.30
C TRP A 45 11.36 -7.82 -12.97
N ASN A 46 11.57 -7.44 -11.71
CA ASN A 46 12.69 -6.62 -11.26
C ASN A 46 12.90 -5.35 -12.11
N LEU A 47 11.83 -4.57 -12.32
CA LEU A 47 11.86 -3.32 -13.08
C LEU A 47 11.52 -2.11 -12.18
N PRO A 48 12.45 -1.67 -11.31
CA PRO A 48 12.19 -0.56 -10.39
C PRO A 48 11.95 0.77 -11.12
N ASP A 49 12.66 1.00 -12.23
CA ASP A 49 12.49 2.21 -13.06
C ASP A 49 11.08 2.31 -13.66
N LEU A 50 10.51 1.17 -14.05
CA LEU A 50 9.16 1.09 -14.59
C LEU A 50 8.13 1.36 -13.48
N ALA A 51 8.35 0.82 -12.28
CA ALA A 51 7.50 1.12 -11.13
C ALA A 51 7.53 2.61 -10.79
N LEU A 52 8.70 3.24 -10.82
CA LEU A 52 8.86 4.67 -10.57
C LEU A 52 8.11 5.54 -11.61
N SER A 53 8.38 5.29 -12.90
CA SER A 53 7.87 6.12 -14.00
C SER A 53 6.39 5.89 -14.31
N GLU A 54 5.91 4.65 -14.27
CA GLU A 54 4.54 4.33 -14.71
C GLU A 54 3.56 4.15 -13.57
N ILE A 55 4.03 3.80 -12.36
CA ILE A 55 3.15 3.62 -11.21
C ILE A 55 3.24 4.86 -10.33
N PHE A 56 4.36 5.06 -9.65
CA PHE A 56 4.47 6.12 -8.66
C PHE A 56 4.25 7.53 -9.23
N GLN A 57 4.71 7.81 -10.45
CA GLN A 57 4.44 9.10 -11.10
C GLN A 57 2.95 9.32 -11.44
N ARG A 58 2.21 8.26 -11.80
CA ARG A 58 0.76 8.38 -12.09
C ARG A 58 -0.08 8.57 -10.82
N TYR A 59 0.41 8.08 -9.69
CA TYR A 59 -0.23 8.23 -8.39
C TYR A 59 0.34 9.39 -7.57
N ASP A 60 1.19 10.23 -8.17
CA ASP A 60 1.76 11.39 -7.48
C ASP A 60 0.66 12.37 -7.06
N GLY A 61 0.65 12.72 -5.77
CA GLY A 61 -0.42 13.52 -5.14
C GLY A 61 -1.70 12.76 -4.74
N VAL A 62 -1.78 11.45 -4.97
CA VAL A 62 -2.86 10.59 -4.44
C VAL A 62 -2.39 9.89 -3.17
N LYS A 63 -3.23 9.85 -2.15
CA LYS A 63 -2.94 9.08 -0.93
C LYS A 63 -3.03 7.58 -1.24
N TYR A 64 -1.90 6.90 -1.25
CA TYR A 64 -1.82 5.44 -1.33
C TYR A 64 -1.06 4.86 -0.13
N SER A 65 -1.14 3.55 0.03
CA SER A 65 -0.33 2.80 0.99
C SER A 65 0.23 1.59 0.27
N ILE A 66 1.54 1.41 0.31
CA ILE A 66 2.18 0.19 -0.17
C ILE A 66 1.83 -0.94 0.81
N HIS A 67 1.42 -2.09 0.28
CA HIS A 67 1.04 -3.23 1.11
C HIS A 67 2.29 -3.91 1.70
N ALA A 68 2.23 -4.30 2.98
CA ALA A 68 3.37 -4.89 3.70
C ALA A 68 3.97 -6.12 2.98
N LYS A 69 3.13 -6.94 2.33
CA LYS A 69 3.59 -8.12 1.58
C LYS A 69 4.48 -7.78 0.38
N LEU A 70 4.32 -6.60 -0.22
CA LEU A 70 5.20 -6.17 -1.32
C LEU A 70 6.57 -5.80 -0.78
N PHE A 71 6.61 -5.11 0.37
CA PHE A 71 7.86 -4.79 1.05
C PHE A 71 8.58 -6.05 1.54
N GLU A 72 7.84 -7.01 2.10
CA GLU A 72 8.36 -8.34 2.47
C GLU A 72 9.02 -9.06 1.29
N LYS A 73 8.36 -9.06 0.13
CA LYS A 73 8.93 -9.69 -1.05
C LYS A 73 10.20 -8.99 -1.50
N ALA A 74 10.20 -7.65 -1.51
CA ALA A 74 11.38 -6.85 -1.88
C ALA A 74 12.59 -7.08 -0.95
N ILE A 75 12.36 -7.25 0.36
CA ILE A 75 13.46 -7.40 1.34
C ILE A 75 13.96 -8.85 1.46
N LEU A 76 13.13 -9.85 1.14
CA LEU A 76 13.48 -11.27 1.27
C LEU A 76 14.06 -11.88 -0.02
N GLU A 77 13.74 -11.31 -1.18
CA GLU A 77 14.27 -11.76 -2.47
C GLU A 77 15.59 -11.03 -2.81
N GLU A 78 16.46 -11.71 -3.56
CA GLU A 78 17.74 -11.16 -4.00
C GLU A 78 17.55 -10.19 -5.16
N ASN A 79 18.46 -9.22 -5.28
CA ASN A 79 18.50 -8.23 -6.37
C ASN A 79 17.28 -7.28 -6.43
N LEU A 80 16.52 -7.15 -5.34
CA LEU A 80 15.39 -6.22 -5.23
C LEU A 80 15.67 -5.03 -4.30
N GLU A 81 16.94 -4.76 -3.98
CA GLU A 81 17.37 -3.65 -3.11
C GLU A 81 16.83 -2.29 -3.61
N SER A 82 16.84 -2.08 -4.93
CA SER A 82 16.28 -0.86 -5.53
C SER A 82 14.78 -0.70 -5.29
N PHE A 83 14.02 -1.79 -5.14
CA PHE A 83 12.61 -1.71 -4.75
C PHE A 83 12.45 -1.37 -3.27
N VAL A 84 13.35 -1.85 -2.41
CA VAL A 84 13.36 -1.49 -0.99
C VAL A 84 13.59 0.01 -0.85
N ASP A 85 14.62 0.54 -1.50
CA ASP A 85 14.90 1.98 -1.52
C ASP A 85 13.70 2.78 -2.06
N LEU A 86 13.14 2.35 -3.20
CA LEU A 86 11.97 2.98 -3.79
C LEU A 86 10.77 3.00 -2.85
N PHE A 87 10.52 1.93 -2.10
CA PHE A 87 9.41 1.89 -1.13
C PHE A 87 9.66 2.83 0.05
N LEU A 88 10.88 2.86 0.57
CA LEU A 88 11.25 3.77 1.67
C LEU A 88 11.14 5.24 1.25
N ASP A 89 11.52 5.57 0.01
CA ASP A 89 11.36 6.91 -0.56
C ASP A 89 9.90 7.30 -0.79
N ARG A 90 9.00 6.32 -0.99
CA ARG A 90 7.59 6.51 -1.35
C ARG A 90 6.63 6.33 -0.18
N GLU A 91 7.02 6.87 0.98
CA GLU A 91 6.25 6.92 2.23
C GLU A 91 5.88 5.55 2.82
N PHE A 92 6.61 4.48 2.50
CA PHE A 92 6.43 3.23 3.23
C PHE A 92 6.76 3.43 4.71
N VAL A 93 5.79 3.15 5.57
CA VAL A 93 5.88 3.41 7.01
C VAL A 93 6.65 2.28 7.69
N LEU A 94 7.98 2.29 7.54
CA LEU A 94 8.86 1.22 8.03
C LEU A 94 8.67 0.92 9.52
N HIS A 95 8.57 1.95 10.37
CA HIS A 95 8.40 1.77 11.82
C HIS A 95 7.09 1.08 12.22
N ARG A 96 6.05 1.21 11.39
CA ARG A 96 4.77 0.53 11.60
C ARG A 96 4.85 -0.93 11.19
N TYR A 97 5.68 -1.22 10.19
CA TYR A 97 5.89 -2.56 9.70
C TYR A 97 6.86 -3.37 10.59
N LEU A 98 7.99 -2.79 11.01
CA LEU A 98 9.00 -3.44 11.86
C LEU A 98 8.56 -3.53 13.33
N ASN A 99 7.54 -4.34 13.60
CA ASN A 99 7.22 -4.78 14.95
C ASN A 99 8.04 -6.04 15.33
N SER A 100 8.00 -6.45 16.60
CA SER A 100 8.77 -7.60 17.11
C SER A 100 8.48 -8.89 16.31
N GLU A 101 7.22 -9.14 15.97
CA GLU A 101 6.80 -10.34 15.24
C GLU A 101 7.36 -10.35 13.81
N ASN A 102 7.24 -9.23 13.10
CA ASN A 102 7.72 -9.05 11.74
C ASN A 102 9.25 -9.07 11.68
N PHE A 103 9.93 -8.53 12.69
CA PHE A 103 11.39 -8.61 12.75
C PHE A 103 11.87 -10.06 12.90
N ILE A 104 11.27 -10.84 13.82
CA ILE A 104 11.58 -12.26 13.98
C ILE A 104 11.23 -13.03 12.70
N TYR A 105 10.11 -12.69 12.05
CA TYR A 105 9.72 -13.29 10.78
C TYR A 105 10.77 -13.05 9.69
N LEU A 106 11.19 -11.79 9.47
CA LEU A 106 12.21 -11.44 8.49
C LEU A 106 13.52 -12.18 8.75
N PHE A 107 13.96 -12.21 10.02
CA PHE A 107 15.16 -12.94 10.41
C PHE A 107 15.08 -14.43 10.07
N ASN A 108 13.93 -15.06 10.31
CA ASN A 108 13.73 -16.48 10.03
C ASN A 108 13.63 -16.80 8.54
N GLN A 109 13.15 -15.86 7.73
CA GLN A 109 12.97 -16.02 6.28
C GLN A 109 14.17 -15.53 5.46
N ALA A 110 15.10 -14.78 6.06
CA ALA A 110 16.34 -14.38 5.41
C ALA A 110 17.06 -15.62 4.86
N LYS A 111 17.42 -15.56 3.57
CA LYS A 111 18.16 -16.63 2.90
C LYS A 111 19.58 -16.76 3.45
N ASP A 112 20.21 -15.62 3.69
CA ASP A 112 21.52 -15.53 4.33
C ASP A 112 21.34 -15.17 5.81
N LYS A 113 21.40 -16.20 6.66
CA LYS A 113 21.43 -16.04 8.12
C LYS A 113 22.85 -15.88 8.65
N ASP A 114 23.84 -16.21 7.81
CA ASP A 114 25.25 -16.18 8.15
C ASP A 114 25.72 -14.72 8.33
N PHE A 115 25.08 -13.78 7.62
CA PHE A 115 25.23 -12.34 7.87
C PHE A 115 25.00 -11.95 9.35
N PHE A 116 24.05 -12.60 10.03
CA PHE A 116 23.69 -12.27 11.41
C PHE A 116 24.41 -13.12 12.44
N THR A 117 24.88 -14.31 12.06
CA THR A 117 25.73 -15.14 12.91
C THR A 117 27.18 -14.81 12.58
N ILE A 118 27.72 -13.76 13.21
CA ILE A 118 29.17 -13.51 13.25
C ILE A 118 29.82 -14.72 13.94
N THR A 119 30.10 -15.77 13.18
CA THR A 119 30.91 -16.93 13.54
C THR A 119 31.44 -17.55 12.25
N SER A 120 32.25 -16.79 11.54
CA SER A 120 33.22 -17.34 10.60
C SER A 120 34.57 -16.66 10.84
N ILE A 121 35.35 -17.33 11.68
CA ILE A 121 36.81 -17.32 11.86
C ILE A 121 37.43 -16.04 12.43
#